data_AF-A0A7S0GCW9-F1
#
_entry.id   AF-A0A7S0GCW9-F1
#
_cell.length_a   1.000
_cell.length_b   1.000
_cell.length_c   1.000
_cell.angle_alpha   90.00
_cell.angle_beta   90.00
_cell.angle_gamma   90.00
#
_symmetry.space_group_name_H-M   'P 1'
#
loop_
_entity.id
_entity.type
_entity.pdbx_description
1 polymer ?
#
loop_
_entity_poly.entity_id
_entity_poly.type
_entity_poly.pdbx_seq_one_letter_code
_entity_poly.pdbx_strand_id
1 'polypeptide(L)'
;DEMNGHFPQSDIGRAEAKFLAATDLQYLAPTDGAPLRGLIQDHVDAGVKMTNKDTFFKKWEYQQLLFSSLASLPGLEVVASDMEIEMVPPAIRKPVELWTGKQLISSLLHNLRRGNDRDLKRELLPGISMERKSKMSAAGFGESMEEHLVIVRDGELVRGILDKGAFGSSDFSLVHAVYEAYGPDKAGLLLNSLG
;
A
#
# COMPACT_ATOMS: atom_id res chain seq x y z
N ASP A 1 -14.89 13.21 19.67
CA ASP A 1 -14.38 14.55 19.35
C ASP A 1 -15.28 15.16 18.29
N GLU A 2 -15.43 16.48 18.26
CA GLU A 2 -16.28 17.19 17.28
C GLU A 2 -15.42 17.83 16.20
N MET A 3 -15.83 17.74 14.92
CA MET A 3 -15.12 18.34 13.78
C MET A 3 -16.08 19.18 12.93
N ASN A 4 -15.62 20.33 12.45
CA ASN A 4 -16.40 21.21 11.58
C ASN A 4 -16.36 20.73 10.12
N GLY A 5 -17.52 20.72 9.46
CA GLY A 5 -17.63 20.48 8.02
C GLY A 5 -17.87 21.80 7.26
N HIS A 6 -16.87 22.26 6.52
CA HIS A 6 -16.98 23.46 5.67
C HIS A 6 -17.20 23.07 4.20
N PHE A 7 -18.19 23.70 3.55
CA PHE A 7 -18.54 23.40 2.15
C PHE A 7 -18.27 24.61 1.24
N PRO A 8 -17.25 24.56 0.36
CA PRO A 8 -16.91 25.68 -0.53
C PRO A 8 -18.06 26.09 -1.45
N GLN A 9 -18.30 27.40 -1.60
CA GLN A 9 -19.40 27.98 -2.40
C GLN A 9 -18.93 28.61 -3.73
N SER A 10 -17.64 28.56 -4.05
CA SER A 10 -17.08 29.13 -5.28
C SER A 10 -16.17 28.13 -5.98
N ASP A 11 -16.01 28.29 -7.30
CA ASP A 11 -15.10 27.45 -8.08
C ASP A 11 -13.64 27.60 -7.64
N ILE A 12 -13.25 28.82 -7.25
CA ILE A 12 -11.92 29.11 -6.71
C ILE A 12 -11.71 28.33 -5.41
N GLY A 13 -12.66 28.41 -4.47
CA GLY A 13 -12.57 27.66 -3.21
C GLY A 13 -12.56 26.15 -3.41
N ARG A 14 -13.32 25.64 -4.39
CA ARG A 14 -13.29 24.21 -4.77
C ARG A 14 -11.94 23.81 -5.35
N ALA A 15 -11.34 24.65 -6.20
CA ALA A 15 -10.03 24.39 -6.78
C ALA A 15 -8.92 24.41 -5.71
N GLU A 16 -8.91 25.40 -4.83
CA GLU A 16 -7.95 25.48 -3.72
C GLU A 16 -8.08 24.28 -2.77
N ALA A 17 -9.32 23.90 -2.42
CA ALA A 17 -9.56 22.73 -1.57
C ALA A 17 -9.04 21.44 -2.22
N LYS A 18 -9.21 21.28 -3.54
CA LYS A 18 -8.81 20.07 -4.28
C LYS A 18 -7.32 20.00 -4.60
N PHE A 19 -6.69 21.12 -4.94
CA PHE A 19 -5.34 21.15 -5.50
C PHE A 19 -4.28 21.75 -4.56
N LEU A 20 -4.68 22.33 -3.41
CA LEU A 20 -3.76 22.85 -2.40
C LEU A 20 -4.00 22.20 -1.03
N ALA A 21 -5.25 22.21 -0.56
CA ALA A 21 -5.60 21.74 0.79
C ALA A 21 -6.02 20.26 0.87
N ALA A 22 -5.92 19.51 -0.23
CA ALA A 22 -6.28 18.10 -0.26
C ALA A 22 -5.36 17.26 0.64
N THR A 23 -5.92 16.28 1.33
CA THR A 23 -5.21 15.48 2.33
C THR A 23 -4.05 14.66 1.77
N ASP A 24 -4.10 14.28 0.50
CA ASP A 24 -2.99 13.58 -0.18
C ASP A 24 -1.77 14.49 -0.36
N LEU A 25 -1.98 15.80 -0.55
CA LEU A 25 -0.92 16.81 -0.63
C LEU A 25 -0.33 17.16 0.74
N GLN A 26 -1.04 16.84 1.82
CA GLN A 26 -0.62 17.07 3.20
C GLN A 26 -0.03 15.79 3.84
N TYR A 27 0.53 14.89 3.03
CA TYR A 27 1.11 13.64 3.52
C TYR A 27 2.32 13.88 4.44
N LEU A 28 3.19 14.83 4.11
CA LEU A 28 4.38 15.19 4.88
C LEU A 28 4.13 16.42 5.74
N ALA A 29 4.66 16.42 6.96
CA ALA A 29 4.61 17.56 7.84
C ALA A 29 5.55 18.68 7.35
N PRO A 30 5.12 19.96 7.38
CA PRO A 30 5.98 21.08 6.98
C PRO A 30 7.10 21.37 7.99
N THR A 31 7.03 20.80 9.20
CA THR A 31 7.99 21.03 10.29
C THR A 31 9.33 20.32 10.07
N ASP A 32 9.26 19.04 9.70
CA ASP A 32 10.40 18.11 9.66
C ASP A 32 10.34 17.16 8.46
N GLY A 33 9.32 17.27 7.61
CA GLY A 33 9.13 16.40 6.45
C GLY A 33 8.68 14.99 6.82
N ALA A 34 8.28 14.73 8.07
CA ALA A 34 7.86 13.40 8.49
C ALA A 34 6.43 13.08 8.00
N PRO A 35 6.12 11.83 7.61
CA PRO A 35 4.77 11.42 7.25
C PRO A 35 3.76 11.60 8.39
N LEU A 36 2.64 12.27 8.10
CA LEU A 36 1.53 12.49 9.02
C LEU A 36 0.47 11.38 8.93
N ARG A 37 0.28 10.82 7.74
CA ARG A 37 -0.78 9.84 7.47
C ARG A 37 -0.23 8.41 7.46
N GLY A 38 -1.01 7.49 8.02
CA GLY A 38 -0.71 6.08 8.02
C GLY A 38 -1.79 5.27 8.73
N LEU A 39 -1.75 3.96 8.54
CA LEU A 39 -2.68 3.03 9.17
C LEU A 39 -2.36 2.85 10.66
N ILE A 40 -3.41 2.56 11.44
CA ILE A 40 -3.33 2.43 12.90
C ILE A 40 -3.99 1.13 13.38
N GLN A 41 -3.61 0.71 14.59
CA GLN A 41 -4.25 -0.36 15.37
C GLN A 41 -4.41 -1.66 14.57
N ASP A 42 -5.64 -2.06 14.28
CA ASP A 42 -5.98 -3.36 13.71
C ASP A 42 -5.30 -3.61 12.36
N HIS A 43 -5.11 -2.58 11.54
CA HIS A 43 -4.42 -2.71 10.25
C HIS A 43 -2.93 -3.05 10.43
N VAL A 44 -2.31 -2.56 11.50
CA VAL A 44 -0.91 -2.89 11.81
C VAL A 44 -0.81 -4.37 12.19
N ASP A 45 -1.73 -4.85 13.03
CA ASP A 45 -1.78 -6.25 13.45
C ASP A 45 -2.15 -7.19 12.29
N ALA A 46 -3.10 -6.78 11.46
CA ALA A 46 -3.49 -7.49 10.25
C ALA A 46 -2.33 -7.55 9.26
N GLY A 47 -1.58 -6.46 9.09
CA GLY A 47 -0.37 -6.39 8.28
C GLY A 47 0.65 -7.45 8.69
N VAL A 48 0.96 -7.53 10.00
CA VAL A 48 1.88 -8.53 10.55
C VAL A 48 1.39 -9.95 10.30
N LYS A 49 0.10 -10.23 10.60
CA LYS A 49 -0.48 -11.57 10.41
C LYS A 49 -0.51 -11.97 8.93
N MET A 50 -0.95 -11.07 8.06
CA MET A 50 -1.09 -11.32 6.64
C MET A 50 0.28 -11.57 5.99
N THR A 51 1.28 -10.77 6.35
CA THR A 51 2.62 -10.87 5.74
C THR A 51 3.53 -11.86 6.45
N ASN A 52 3.07 -12.60 7.46
CA ASN A 52 3.82 -13.69 8.07
C ASN A 52 4.11 -14.82 7.04
N LYS A 53 5.23 -15.54 7.19
CA LYS A 53 5.64 -16.66 6.31
C LYS A 53 4.63 -17.81 6.32
N ASP A 54 3.95 -18.04 7.44
CA ASP A 54 3.01 -19.15 7.60
C ASP A 54 1.62 -18.85 7.03
N THR A 55 1.41 -17.65 6.48
CA THR A 55 0.11 -17.23 5.95
C THR A 55 0.02 -17.54 4.45
N PHE A 56 -0.84 -18.50 4.13
CA PHE A 56 -1.13 -18.94 2.78
C PHE A 56 -2.62 -18.80 2.45
N PHE A 57 -2.90 -18.42 1.21
CA PHE A 57 -4.22 -18.24 0.65
C PHE A 57 -4.43 -19.20 -0.52
N LYS A 58 -5.62 -19.78 -0.60
CA LYS A 58 -6.09 -20.45 -1.82
C LYS A 58 -6.37 -19.41 -2.90
N LYS A 59 -6.40 -19.86 -4.15
CA LYS A 59 -6.65 -18.99 -5.31
C LYS A 59 -7.85 -18.05 -5.14
N TRP A 60 -8.98 -18.55 -4.65
CA TRP A 60 -10.20 -17.74 -4.49
C TRP A 60 -10.06 -16.69 -3.38
N GLU A 61 -9.41 -17.02 -2.26
CA GLU A 61 -9.17 -16.09 -1.14
C GLU A 61 -8.25 -14.96 -1.60
N TYR A 62 -7.19 -15.34 -2.31
CA TYR A 62 -6.24 -14.43 -2.91
C TYR A 62 -6.92 -13.46 -3.90
N GLN A 63 -7.73 -13.98 -4.82
CA GLN A 63 -8.47 -13.18 -5.79
C GLN A 63 -9.46 -12.23 -5.12
N GLN A 64 -10.18 -12.71 -4.11
CA GLN A 64 -11.15 -11.89 -3.38
C GLN A 64 -10.46 -10.74 -2.65
N LEU A 65 -9.37 -11.02 -1.92
CA LEU A 65 -8.61 -10.00 -1.20
C LEU A 65 -7.99 -8.98 -2.16
N LEU A 66 -7.43 -9.44 -3.28
CA LEU A 66 -6.84 -8.57 -4.29
C LEU A 66 -7.89 -7.69 -4.96
N PHE A 67 -9.03 -8.25 -5.36
CA PHE A 67 -10.10 -7.47 -5.98
C PHE A 67 -10.64 -6.42 -5.01
N SER A 68 -10.89 -6.81 -3.75
CA SER A 68 -11.32 -5.89 -2.70
C SER A 68 -10.34 -4.74 -2.49
N SER A 69 -9.02 -4.98 -2.53
CA SER A 69 -8.03 -3.91 -2.33
C SER A 69 -7.85 -2.99 -3.54
N LEU A 70 -8.12 -3.49 -4.76
CA LEU A 70 -7.96 -2.71 -5.99
C LEU A 70 -9.17 -1.86 -6.36
N ALA A 71 -10.38 -2.24 -5.92
CA ALA A 71 -11.63 -1.61 -6.33
C ALA A 71 -12.64 -1.47 -5.17
N SER A 72 -12.15 -1.16 -3.97
CA SER A 72 -12.97 -1.12 -2.74
C SER A 72 -14.10 -0.09 -2.78
N LEU A 73 -13.80 1.14 -3.23
CA LEU A 73 -14.72 2.27 -3.14
C LEU A 73 -14.71 3.12 -4.42
N PRO A 74 -15.87 3.67 -4.83
CA PRO A 74 -15.98 4.56 -5.97
C PRO A 74 -15.02 5.74 -5.87
N GLY A 75 -14.12 5.82 -6.83
CA GLY A 75 -13.08 6.84 -6.90
C GLY A 75 -11.78 6.54 -6.18
N LEU A 76 -11.64 5.37 -5.58
CA LEU A 76 -10.38 4.91 -5.00
C LEU A 76 -9.85 3.68 -5.76
N GLU A 77 -10.33 3.47 -6.99
CA GLU A 77 -9.89 2.37 -7.82
C GLU A 77 -8.40 2.51 -8.16
N VAL A 78 -7.64 1.46 -7.90
CA VAL A 78 -6.20 1.38 -8.21
C VAL A 78 -5.97 1.04 -9.68
N VAL A 79 -6.88 0.27 -10.25
CA VAL A 79 -6.85 -0.17 -11.65
C VAL A 79 -7.88 0.57 -12.48
N ALA A 80 -7.59 0.73 -13.76
CA ALA A 80 -8.54 1.27 -14.72
C ALA A 80 -9.68 0.30 -15.03
N SER A 81 -10.84 0.82 -15.41
CA SER A 81 -12.04 0.02 -15.70
C SER A 81 -11.90 -0.93 -16.89
N ASP A 82 -10.97 -0.67 -17.80
CA ASP A 82 -10.65 -1.50 -18.97
C ASP A 82 -9.48 -2.47 -18.75
N MET A 83 -8.89 -2.48 -17.56
CA MET A 83 -7.66 -3.23 -17.27
C MET A 83 -7.96 -4.62 -16.71
N GLU A 84 -7.27 -5.63 -17.22
CA GLU A 84 -7.24 -6.95 -16.58
C GLU A 84 -6.32 -6.94 -15.36
N ILE A 85 -6.82 -7.38 -14.20
CA ILE A 85 -6.05 -7.46 -12.96
C ILE A 85 -4.96 -8.54 -13.11
N GLU A 86 -3.71 -8.13 -12.93
CA GLU A 86 -2.57 -9.05 -12.97
C GLU A 86 -2.35 -9.70 -11.60
N MET A 87 -2.14 -11.02 -11.61
CA MET A 87 -1.79 -11.81 -10.44
C MET A 87 -0.42 -12.45 -10.62
N VAL A 88 0.38 -12.45 -9.56
CA VAL A 88 1.62 -13.24 -9.53
C VAL A 88 1.31 -14.75 -9.52
N PRO A 89 2.21 -15.60 -10.04
CA PRO A 89 2.07 -17.06 -9.96
C PRO A 89 2.06 -17.55 -8.51
N PRO A 90 1.44 -18.70 -8.20
CA PRO A 90 1.41 -19.22 -6.83
C PRO A 90 2.81 -19.58 -6.34
N ALA A 91 3.08 -19.30 -5.06
CA ALA A 91 4.33 -19.68 -4.40
C ALA A 91 4.49 -21.20 -4.29
N ILE A 92 3.38 -21.91 -4.06
CA ILE A 92 3.34 -23.38 -4.02
C ILE A 92 2.42 -23.85 -5.14
N ARG A 93 2.90 -24.72 -6.02
CA ARG A 93 2.10 -25.28 -7.13
C ARG A 93 1.51 -26.66 -6.84
N LYS A 94 2.22 -27.46 -6.03
CA LYS A 94 1.81 -28.81 -5.64
C LYS A 94 2.08 -28.99 -4.14
N PRO A 95 1.23 -29.73 -3.40
CA PRO A 95 0.06 -30.48 -3.87
C PRO A 95 -1.17 -29.62 -4.19
N VAL A 96 -1.22 -28.37 -3.71
CA VAL A 96 -2.29 -27.41 -3.94
C VAL A 96 -1.67 -26.07 -4.29
N GLU A 97 -2.32 -25.31 -5.17
CA GLU A 97 -1.90 -23.94 -5.49
C GLU A 97 -2.17 -22.99 -4.32
N LEU A 98 -1.11 -22.41 -3.76
CA LEU A 98 -1.17 -21.47 -2.64
C LEU A 98 -0.34 -20.23 -2.91
N TRP A 99 -0.88 -19.08 -2.49
CA TRP A 99 -0.24 -17.78 -2.53
C TRP A 99 0.10 -17.33 -1.12
N THR A 100 1.18 -16.56 -0.95
CA THR A 100 1.52 -15.96 0.34
C THR A 100 0.86 -14.59 0.49
N GLY A 101 0.73 -14.07 1.71
CA GLY A 101 0.30 -12.68 1.89
C GLY A 101 1.30 -11.66 1.38
N LYS A 102 2.59 -12.00 1.31
CA LYS A 102 3.59 -11.13 0.66
C LYS A 102 3.31 -10.97 -0.85
N GLN A 103 2.89 -12.05 -1.51
CA GLN A 103 2.49 -12.00 -2.93
C GLN A 103 1.26 -11.13 -3.18
N LEU A 104 0.35 -11.04 -2.21
CA LEU A 104 -0.81 -10.14 -2.29
C LEU A 104 -0.36 -8.67 -2.30
N ILE A 105 0.59 -8.30 -1.43
CA ILE A 105 1.19 -6.97 -1.43
C ILE A 105 1.93 -6.69 -2.75
N SER A 106 2.72 -7.65 -3.25
CA SER A 106 3.40 -7.51 -4.55
C SER A 106 2.39 -7.25 -5.68
N SER A 107 1.29 -8.01 -5.75
CA SER A 107 0.29 -7.81 -6.80
C SER A 107 -0.45 -6.49 -6.67
N LEU A 108 -0.71 -6.01 -5.45
CA LEU A 108 -1.24 -4.68 -5.23
C LEU A 108 -0.27 -3.62 -5.78
N LEU A 109 1.02 -3.71 -5.45
CA LEU A 109 2.04 -2.78 -5.95
C LEU A 109 2.19 -2.84 -7.48
N HIS A 110 2.15 -4.03 -8.09
CA HIS A 110 2.19 -4.18 -9.55
C HIS A 110 1.00 -3.51 -10.23
N ASN A 111 -0.22 -3.72 -9.73
CA ASN A 111 -1.41 -3.09 -10.31
C ASN A 111 -1.43 -1.57 -10.09
N LEU A 112 -0.96 -1.08 -8.93
CA LEU A 112 -0.80 0.35 -8.66
C LEU A 112 0.08 1.07 -9.68
N ARG A 113 1.14 0.40 -10.15
CA ARG A 113 2.10 0.94 -11.14
C ARG A 113 1.51 1.11 -12.54
N ARG A 114 0.43 0.40 -12.87
CA ARG A 114 -0.20 0.40 -14.21
C ARG A 114 -1.18 1.56 -14.39
N GLY A 115 -1.60 2.17 -13.29
CA GLY A 115 -2.47 3.33 -13.28
C GLY A 115 -3.97 3.02 -13.37
N ASN A 116 -4.77 4.08 -13.21
CA ASN A 116 -6.23 4.05 -13.21
C ASN A 116 -6.83 5.11 -14.16
N ASP A 117 -8.15 5.18 -14.22
CA ASP A 117 -8.89 6.10 -15.11
C ASP A 117 -8.72 7.59 -14.76
N ARG A 118 -8.16 7.89 -13.58
CA ARG A 118 -7.95 9.26 -13.10
C ARG A 118 -6.54 9.78 -13.38
N ASP A 119 -5.62 8.90 -13.76
CA ASP A 119 -4.27 9.30 -14.12
C ASP A 119 -4.26 10.04 -15.46
N LEU A 120 -3.54 11.17 -15.51
CA LEU A 120 -3.35 11.93 -16.75
C LEU A 120 -2.63 11.10 -17.84
N LYS A 121 -1.78 10.17 -17.42
CA LYS A 121 -1.06 9.22 -18.27
C LYS A 121 -0.98 7.87 -17.58
N ARG A 122 -1.33 6.80 -18.30
CA ARG A 122 -1.28 5.41 -17.85
C ARG A 122 0.01 4.72 -18.29
N GLU A 123 1.14 5.41 -18.12
CA GLU A 123 2.45 4.83 -18.38
C GLU A 123 2.83 3.89 -17.23
N LEU A 124 3.42 2.73 -17.55
CA LEU A 124 3.84 1.79 -16.53
C LEU A 124 4.97 2.38 -15.69
N LEU A 125 4.70 2.63 -14.41
CA LEU A 125 5.69 3.15 -13.47
C LEU A 125 6.76 2.09 -13.16
N PRO A 126 8.04 2.48 -12.96
CA PRO A 126 9.11 1.57 -12.56
C PRO A 126 8.84 1.00 -11.18
N GLY A 127 9.41 -0.15 -10.82
CA GLY A 127 9.13 -0.76 -9.52
C GLY A 127 9.96 -0.18 -8.41
N ILE A 128 9.31 0.12 -7.29
CA ILE A 128 10.02 0.53 -6.09
C ILE A 128 10.95 -0.57 -5.58
N SER A 129 12.14 -0.16 -5.14
CA SER A 129 13.08 -1.02 -4.44
C SER A 129 13.52 -0.33 -3.17
N MET A 130 13.37 -1.01 -2.04
CA MET A 130 13.76 -0.47 -0.73
C MET A 130 14.17 -1.57 0.22
N GLU A 131 14.95 -1.19 1.23
CA GLU A 131 15.29 -2.05 2.36
C GLU A 131 15.07 -1.27 3.65
N ARG A 132 14.43 -1.92 4.63
CA ARG A 132 14.20 -1.32 5.93
C ARG A 132 14.05 -2.37 7.01
N LYS A 133 14.28 -1.99 8.26
CA LYS A 133 13.92 -2.81 9.41
C LYS A 133 12.48 -2.55 9.82
N SER A 134 11.72 -3.61 10.09
CA SER A 134 10.45 -3.49 10.80
C SER A 134 10.72 -3.09 12.26
N LYS A 135 9.68 -2.65 12.96
CA LYS A 135 9.76 -2.32 14.39
C LYS A 135 9.76 -3.57 15.27
N MET A 136 9.30 -4.70 14.76
CA MET A 136 9.41 -5.98 15.46
C MET A 136 10.85 -6.49 15.45
N SER A 137 11.30 -7.02 16.60
CA SER A 137 12.65 -7.56 16.73
C SER A 137 12.80 -8.89 16.00
N ALA A 138 14.05 -9.21 15.62
CA ALA A 138 14.40 -10.50 15.02
C ALA A 138 13.98 -11.69 15.90
N ALA A 139 14.11 -11.55 17.22
CA ALA A 139 13.73 -12.56 18.19
C ALA A 139 12.23 -12.91 18.16
N GLY A 140 11.36 -11.98 17.73
CA GLY A 140 9.91 -12.18 17.69
C GLY A 140 9.44 -13.28 16.72
N PHE A 141 10.27 -13.65 15.73
CA PHE A 141 9.96 -14.66 14.72
C PHE A 141 11.01 -15.79 14.66
N GLY A 142 11.98 -15.77 15.56
CA GLY A 142 13.22 -16.55 15.48
C GLY A 142 14.28 -15.83 14.65
N GLU A 143 15.47 -15.63 15.23
CA GLU A 143 16.52 -14.80 14.64
C GLU A 143 16.95 -15.25 13.24
N SER A 144 16.91 -16.55 12.97
CA SER A 144 17.24 -17.14 11.66
C SER A 144 16.23 -16.83 10.56
N MET A 145 15.02 -16.37 10.91
CA MET A 145 13.97 -16.11 9.92
C MET A 145 14.13 -14.77 9.22
N GLU A 146 14.83 -13.82 9.84
CA GLU A 146 15.10 -12.48 9.31
C GLU A 146 13.85 -11.69 8.88
N GLU A 147 12.68 -11.99 9.43
CA GLU A 147 11.40 -11.33 9.10
C GLU A 147 11.34 -9.86 9.55
N HIS A 148 12.30 -9.43 10.36
CA HIS A 148 12.49 -8.02 10.70
C HIS A 148 13.13 -7.21 9.57
N LEU A 149 13.69 -7.85 8.54
CA LEU A 149 14.27 -7.19 7.37
C LEU A 149 13.24 -7.15 6.25
N VAL A 150 12.66 -5.97 6.03
CA VAL A 150 11.71 -5.69 4.95
C VAL A 150 12.48 -5.35 3.68
N ILE A 151 12.30 -6.17 2.65
CA ILE A 151 12.98 -6.00 1.36
C ILE A 151 11.92 -6.00 0.26
N VAL A 152 11.83 -4.87 -0.44
CA VAL A 152 11.04 -4.73 -1.66
C VAL A 152 12.00 -4.57 -2.83
N ARG A 153 11.75 -5.30 -3.92
CA ARG A 153 12.57 -5.27 -5.15
C ARG A 153 11.67 -5.24 -6.36
N ASP A 154 11.81 -4.20 -7.17
CA ASP A 154 10.99 -3.99 -8.38
C ASP A 154 9.46 -4.16 -8.12
N GLY A 155 8.99 -3.67 -6.97
CA GLY A 155 7.58 -3.81 -6.56
C GLY A 155 7.20 -5.15 -5.93
N GLU A 156 8.13 -6.10 -5.79
CA GLU A 156 7.89 -7.37 -5.10
C GLU A 156 8.33 -7.32 -3.63
N LEU A 157 7.44 -7.67 -2.70
CA LEU A 157 7.80 -7.89 -1.30
C LEU A 157 8.48 -9.26 -1.14
N VAL A 158 9.81 -9.27 -1.20
CA VAL A 158 10.62 -10.48 -1.17
C VAL A 158 10.78 -11.02 0.25
N ARG A 159 10.86 -10.13 1.25
CA ARG A 159 11.11 -10.49 2.64
C ARG A 159 10.50 -9.50 3.62
N GLY A 160 10.21 -10.00 4.81
CA GLY A 160 9.89 -9.20 5.97
C GLY A 160 8.40 -9.01 6.17
N ILE A 161 8.02 -8.90 7.44
CA ILE A 161 6.67 -8.55 7.84
C ILE A 161 6.45 -7.05 7.74
N LEU A 162 5.24 -6.66 7.37
CA LEU A 162 4.86 -5.26 7.29
C LEU A 162 4.09 -4.88 8.56
N ASP A 163 4.64 -3.92 9.31
CA ASP A 163 4.08 -3.41 10.55
C ASP A 163 3.88 -1.88 10.48
N LYS A 164 3.80 -1.20 11.64
CA LYS A 164 3.72 0.27 11.71
C LYS A 164 4.87 0.95 10.94
N GLY A 165 6.02 0.30 10.82
CA GLY A 165 7.13 0.80 10.03
C GLY A 165 6.87 0.81 8.52
N ALA A 166 5.98 -0.04 8.00
CA ALA A 166 5.70 -0.14 6.57
C ALA A 166 4.54 0.74 6.10
N PHE A 167 3.45 0.83 6.87
CA PHE A 167 2.24 1.59 6.46
C PHE A 167 1.73 2.59 7.50
N GLY A 168 2.41 2.73 8.64
CA GLY A 168 2.13 3.81 9.59
C GLY A 168 2.77 5.14 9.17
N SER A 169 2.52 6.18 9.97
CA SER A 169 3.23 7.46 9.90
C SER A 169 4.68 7.27 10.34
N SER A 170 5.55 6.89 9.40
CA SER A 170 6.95 6.58 9.67
C SER A 170 7.83 6.91 8.47
N ASP A 171 8.98 7.52 8.73
CA ASP A 171 9.95 7.90 7.71
C ASP A 171 10.48 6.68 6.96
N PHE A 172 10.64 6.84 5.64
CA PHE A 172 11.13 5.81 4.73
C PHE A 172 10.30 4.51 4.78
N SER A 173 9.02 4.60 5.18
CA SER A 173 8.06 3.50 5.09
C SER A 173 7.76 3.12 3.64
N LEU A 174 7.04 2.01 3.42
CA LEU A 174 6.63 1.59 2.07
C LEU A 174 5.75 2.66 1.41
N VAL A 175 4.82 3.22 2.18
CA VAL A 175 3.93 4.29 1.70
C VAL A 175 4.74 5.55 1.38
N HIS A 176 5.72 5.91 2.21
CA HIS A 176 6.59 7.05 1.95
C HIS A 176 7.46 6.81 0.70
N ALA A 177 7.96 5.60 0.47
CA ALA A 177 8.68 5.27 -0.76
C ALA A 177 7.80 5.41 -2.01
N VAL A 178 6.52 5.04 -1.92
CA VAL A 178 5.55 5.25 -3.00
C VAL A 178 5.22 6.74 -3.20
N TYR A 179 5.12 7.51 -2.12
CA TYR A 179 4.95 8.96 -2.19
C TYR A 179 6.09 9.62 -2.96
N GLU A 180 7.34 9.29 -2.62
CA GLU A 180 8.52 9.83 -3.30
C GLU A 180 8.63 9.36 -4.76
N ALA A 181 8.31 8.10 -5.05
CA ALA A 181 8.47 7.53 -6.38
C ALA A 181 7.34 7.89 -7.35
N TYR A 182 6.09 7.86 -6.88
CA TYR A 182 4.90 7.94 -7.73
C TYR A 182 3.97 9.12 -7.38
N GLY A 183 4.27 9.87 -6.33
CA GLY A 183 3.52 11.06 -5.93
C GLY A 183 2.40 10.82 -4.90
N PRO A 184 1.79 11.93 -4.42
CA PRO A 184 0.81 11.93 -3.34
C PRO A 184 -0.42 11.07 -3.63
N ASP A 185 -0.97 11.15 -4.85
CA ASP A 185 -2.20 10.45 -5.23
C ASP A 185 -2.03 8.92 -5.13
N LYS A 186 -0.88 8.39 -5.57
CA LYS A 186 -0.58 6.96 -5.52
C LYS A 186 -0.33 6.48 -4.10
N ALA A 187 0.32 7.29 -3.26
CA ALA A 187 0.47 6.98 -1.83
C ALA A 187 -0.89 6.98 -1.11
N GLY A 188 -1.77 7.92 -1.44
CA GLY A 188 -3.15 7.97 -0.94
C GLY A 188 -3.93 6.72 -1.34
N LEU A 189 -3.89 6.33 -2.61
CA LEU A 189 -4.54 5.09 -3.09
C LEU A 189 -3.98 3.85 -2.38
N LEU A 190 -2.66 3.75 -2.23
CA LEU A 190 -2.05 2.61 -1.52
C LEU A 190 -2.53 2.53 -0.07
N LEU A 191 -2.63 3.66 0.65
CA LEU A 191 -3.18 3.67 2.01
C LEU A 191 -4.63 3.19 2.05
N ASN A 192 -5.46 3.60 1.08
CA ASN A 192 -6.85 3.16 0.98
C ASN A 192 -6.98 1.68 0.60
N SER A 193 -6.05 1.13 -0.19
CA SER A 193 -6.06 -0.30 -0.54
C SER A 193 -5.58 -1.21 0.57
N LEU A 194 -4.72 -0.70 1.45
CA LEU A 194 -4.20 -1.43 2.60
C LEU A 194 -5.12 -1.37 3.83
N GLY A 195 -5.96 -0.35 3.91
CA GLY A 195 -6.99 -0.18 4.95
C GLY A 195 -8.28 -0.91 4.59
#